data_AF-Q8EI25-F1
#
_entry.id   AF-Q8EI25-F1
#
_cell.length_a   1.000
_cell.length_b   1.000
_cell.length_c   1.000
_cell.angle_alpha   90.00
_cell.angle_beta   90.00
_cell.angle_gamma   90.00
#
_symmetry.space_group_name_H-M   'P 1'
#
loop_
_entity.id
_entity.type
_entity.pdbx_description
1 polymer ?
#
loop_
_entity_poly.entity_id
_entity_poly.type
_entity_poly.pdbx_seq_one_letter_code
_entity_poly.pdbx_strand_id
1 'polypeptide(L)' 'MDFLRDGSVHPAVFFYAIISIGISIVCFLLAKDKRRNTVIAVVTGLVPILNYFALAYYVGITKLDVTEEI' A
#
# COMPACT_ATOMS: atom_id res chain seq x y z
N MET A 1 -19.79 -2.08 -18.27
CA MET A 1 -19.73 -2.33 -16.80
C MET A 1 -20.95 -3.14 -16.40
N ASP A 2 -21.21 -4.22 -17.12
CA ASP A 2 -22.46 -4.95 -16.98
C ASP A 2 -22.48 -5.79 -15.70
N PHE A 3 -21.31 -6.26 -15.26
CA PHE A 3 -21.09 -6.95 -13.98
C PHE A 3 -21.38 -6.11 -12.71
N LEU A 4 -21.28 -4.78 -12.78
CA LEU A 4 -21.67 -3.89 -11.68
C LEU A 4 -23.19 -3.67 -11.63
N ARG A 5 -23.85 -3.88 -12.77
CA ARG A 5 -25.28 -3.65 -12.97
C ARG A 5 -26.11 -4.93 -12.74
N ASP A 6 -25.49 -6.08 -12.99
CA ASP A 6 -26.02 -7.44 -12.79
C ASP A 6 -25.83 -7.95 -11.35
N GLY A 7 -25.12 -7.19 -10.49
CA GLY A 7 -24.91 -7.49 -9.08
C GLY A 7 -23.90 -8.62 -8.80
N SER A 8 -23.30 -9.21 -9.84
CA SER A 8 -22.31 -10.29 -9.71
C SER A 8 -21.03 -9.87 -9.00
N VAL A 9 -20.65 -8.59 -9.09
CA VAL A 9 -19.56 -8.01 -8.32
C VAL A 9 -20.09 -6.81 -7.55
N HIS A 10 -20.02 -6.87 -6.22
CA HIS A 10 -20.43 -5.74 -5.38
C HIS A 10 -19.57 -4.52 -5.74
N PRO A 11 -20.19 -3.38 -6.11
CA PRO A 11 -19.44 -2.17 -6.52
C PRO A 11 -18.42 -1.73 -5.49
N ALA A 12 -18.75 -1.89 -4.19
CA ALA A 12 -17.83 -1.60 -3.09
C ALA A 12 -16.51 -2.39 -3.19
N VAL A 13 -16.56 -3.68 -3.52
CA VAL A 13 -15.36 -4.53 -3.66
C VAL A 13 -14.50 -4.09 -4.85
N PHE A 14 -15.15 -3.69 -5.95
CA PHE A 14 -14.46 -3.19 -7.14
C PHE A 14 -13.70 -1.88 -6.85
N PHE A 15 -14.37 -0.89 -6.25
CA PHE A 15 -13.72 0.36 -5.86
C PHE A 15 -12.62 0.13 -4.81
N TYR A 16 -12.86 -0.77 -3.86
CA TYR A 16 -11.89 -1.11 -2.83
C TYR A 16 -10.62 -1.72 -3.43
N ALA A 17 -10.75 -2.63 -4.40
CA ALA A 17 -9.60 -3.23 -5.09
C ALA A 17 -8.72 -2.18 -5.77
N ILE A 18 -9.34 -1.19 -6.44
CA ILE A 18 -8.62 -0.08 -7.09
C ILE A 18 -7.87 0.76 -6.04
N ILE A 19 -8.52 1.10 -4.93
CA ILE A 19 -7.90 1.87 -3.84
C ILE A 19 -6.74 1.09 -3.22
N SER A 20 -6.90 -0.21 -2.99
CA SER A 20 -5.87 -1.08 -2.43
C SER A 20 -4.61 -1.11 -3.31
N ILE A 21 -4.80 -1.22 -4.64
CA ILE A 21 -3.69 -1.15 -5.60
C ILE A 21 -2.98 0.20 -5.51
N GLY A 22 -3.73 1.31 -5.47
CA GLY A 22 -3.16 2.65 -5.34
C GLY A 22 -2.29 2.81 -4.10
N ILE A 23 -2.77 2.37 -2.94
CA ILE A 23 -2.03 2.48 -1.67
C ILE A 23 -0.83 1.52 -1.64
N SER A 24 -0.94 0.33 -2.23
CA SER A 24 0.20 -0.58 -2.40
C SER A 24 1.33 0.07 -3.22
N ILE A 25 1.00 0.81 -4.28
CA ILE A 25 1.98 1.55 -5.07
C ILE A 25 2.62 2.66 -4.24
N VAL A 26 1.83 3.42 -3.48
CA VAL A 26 2.34 4.49 -2.62
C VAL A 26 3.27 3.94 -1.53
N CYS A 27 2.90 2.84 -0.87
CA CYS A 27 3.75 2.16 0.11
C CYS A 27 5.05 1.65 -0.51
N PHE A 28 4.99 1.08 -1.72
CA PHE A 28 6.19 0.66 -2.46
C PHE A 28 7.14 1.82 -2.75
N LEU A 29 6.62 2.95 -3.22
CA LEU A 29 7.43 4.14 -3.50
C LEU A 29 8.05 4.72 -2.22
N LEU A 30 7.28 4.81 -1.13
CA LEU A 30 7.78 5.26 0.18
C LEU A 30 8.86 4.33 0.73
N ALA A 31 8.68 3.02 0.61
CA ALA A 31 9.67 2.04 1.06
C ALA A 31 10.96 2.12 0.23
N LYS A 32 10.85 2.31 -1.09
CA LYS A 32 11.98 2.53 -1.97
C LYS A 32 12.76 3.79 -1.61
N ASP A 33 12.05 4.90 -1.38
CA ASP A 33 12.66 6.20 -1.01
C ASP A 33 13.36 6.15 0.36
N LYS A 34 12.86 5.31 1.29
CA LYS A 34 13.42 5.13 2.64
C LYS A 34 14.47 4.01 2.71
N ARG A 35 14.90 3.46 1.57
CA ARG A 35 15.81 2.28 1.46
C ARG A 35 15.37 1.10 2.33
N ARG A 36 14.07 0.89 2.46
CA ARG A 36 13.48 -0.23 3.21
C ARG A 36 13.06 -1.36 2.28
N ASN A 37 12.75 -2.51 2.88
CA ASN A 37 12.29 -3.67 2.14
C ASN A 37 10.94 -3.36 1.45
N THR A 38 11.01 -3.19 0.13
CA THR A 38 9.87 -2.91 -0.75
C THR A 38 8.89 -4.08 -0.83
N VAL A 39 9.34 -5.31 -0.61
CA VAL A 39 8.47 -6.49 -0.61
C VAL A 39 7.46 -6.42 0.53
N ILE A 40 7.91 -6.05 1.74
CA ILE A 40 7.02 -5.91 2.90
C ILE A 40 6.01 -4.78 2.66
N ALA A 41 6.44 -3.69 2.02
CA ALA A 41 5.58 -2.54 1.73
C ALA A 41 4.45 -2.88 0.76
N VAL A 42 4.74 -3.70 -0.26
CA VAL A 42 3.73 -4.17 -1.22
C VAL A 42 2.79 -5.16 -0.54
N VAL A 43 3.33 -6.15 0.18
CA VAL A 43 2.50 -7.17 0.86
C VAL A 43 1.56 -6.53 1.87
N THR A 44 2.04 -5.56 2.66
CA THR A 44 1.21 -4.86 3.65
C THR A 44 0.25 -3.86 3.03
N GLY A 45 0.60 -3.23 1.89
CA GLY A 45 -0.27 -2.33 1.15
C GLY A 45 -1.39 -3.05 0.36
N LEU A 46 -1.18 -4.31 -0.02
CA LEU A 46 -2.16 -5.12 -0.76
C LEU A 46 -3.23 -5.73 0.17
N VAL A 47 -2.90 -5.90 1.45
CA VAL A 47 -3.84 -6.41 2.45
C VAL A 47 -4.78 -5.28 2.90
N PRO A 48 -6.09 -5.36 2.61
CA PRO A 48 -7.06 -4.27 2.79
C PRO A 48 -7.09 -3.69 4.22
N ILE A 49 -6.96 -4.52 5.24
CA ILE A 49 -6.98 -4.08 6.65
C ILE A 49 -5.64 -3.44 7.05
N LEU A 50 -4.52 -4.01 6.58
CA LEU A 50 -3.18 -3.55 6.94
C LEU A 50 -2.73 -2.36 6.10
N ASN A 51 -3.37 -2.13 4.96
CA ASN A 51 -3.07 -1.09 4.00
C ASN A 51 -3.03 0.32 4.62
N TYR A 52 -4.04 0.68 5.42
CA TYR A 52 -4.07 1.99 6.07
C TYR A 52 -2.98 2.13 7.15
N PHE A 53 -2.72 1.06 7.91
CA PHE A 53 -1.63 1.02 8.89
C PHE A 53 -0.26 1.07 8.23
N ALA A 54 -0.08 0.38 7.10
CA ALA A 54 1.14 0.39 6.32
C ALA A 54 1.42 1.79 5.77
N LEU A 55 0.39 2.43 5.19
CA LEU A 55 0.51 3.80 4.71
C LEU A 55 0.91 4.75 5.85
N ALA A 56 0.24 4.69 7.00
CA ALA A 56 0.57 5.51 8.16
C ALA A 56 2.01 5.25 8.65
N TYR A 57 2.43 3.99 8.71
CA TYR A 57 3.79 3.61 9.09
C TYR A 57 4.84 4.16 8.13
N TYR A 58 4.66 3.93 6.83
CA TYR A 58 5.62 4.38 5.80
C TYR A 58 5.64 5.91 5.66
N VAL A 59 4.54 6.60 5.93
CA VAL A 59 4.52 8.07 6.00
C VAL A 59 5.31 8.56 7.21
N GLY A 60 5.06 8.01 8.41
CA GLY A 60 5.63 8.50 9.67
C GLY A 60 7.10 8.14 9.92
N ILE A 61 7.59 7.06 9.31
CA ILE A 61 8.96 6.59 9.55
C ILE A 61 10.00 7.42 8.80
N THR A 62 11.16 7.69 9.39
CA THR A 62 12.26 8.38 8.72
C THR A 62 13.04 7.45 7.80
N LYS A 63 13.83 8.03 6.89
CA LYS A 63 14.76 7.25 6.04
C LYS A 63 15.75 6.53 6.96
N LEU A 64 16.04 5.27 6.66
CA LEU A 64 17.20 4.60 7.23
C LEU A 64 18.43 5.15 6.47
N ASP A 65 18.87 6.34 6.85
CA ASP A 65 20.23 6.73 6.55
C ASP A 65 21.11 5.92 7.48
N VAL A 66 21.95 5.06 6.89
CA VAL A 66 23.07 4.44 7.58
C VAL A 66 24.08 5.57 7.81
N THR A 67 23.79 6.43 8.77
CA THR A 67 24.82 7.21 9.45
C THR A 67 25.35 6.32 10.56
N GLU A 68 26.01 5.23 10.17
CA GLU A 68 27.13 4.72 10.95
C GLU A 68 28.27 5.69 10.70
N GLU A 69 28.23 6.83 11.39
CA GLU A 69 29.47 7.51 11.74
C GLU A 69 30.02 6.81 12.99
N ILE A 70 31.24 6.29 12.82
CA ILE A 70 32.23 5.77 13.78
C ILE A 70 32.24 4.25 13.96
#